data_AF-A0A3N7F4Z5-F1
#
_entry.id   AF-A0A3N7F4Z5-F1
#
_cell.length_a   1.000
_cell.length_b   1.000
_cell.length_c   1.000
_cell.angle_alpha   90.00
_cell.angle_beta   90.00
_cell.angle_gamma   90.00
#
_symmetry.space_group_name_H-M   'P 1'
#
loop_
_entity.id
_entity.type
_entity.pdbx_description
1 polymer ?
#
loop_
_entity_poly.entity_id
_entity_poly.type
_entity_poly.pdbx_seq_one_letter_code
_entity_poly.pdbx_strand_id
1 'polypeptide(L)'
;MGRHSGFIAMHATLASRDVDCCLIPESPFYLEGKGGLFEFIKRRIKENGHMVIVVAEGAGQDLLAKYLQSMNQQDASGNNLLQDVGLWISHKINDHFARVQKMAITLKYIDPTYMIRAVPGNASDNVYCSLLAQSAVHGAMAGYTGFTVGPVNGRHSYIPFERINERQNQVVITDRMWARLLSSTNQPSFISPRVVAESKKNQYKPPTQLLHGDRCENNH
;
A
#
# COMPACT_ATOMS: atom_id res chain seq x y z
N MET A 1 8.14 6.13 -2.98
CA MET A 1 6.95 5.87 -3.84
C MET A 1 5.94 4.98 -3.16
N GLY A 2 4.66 5.16 -3.51
CA GLY A 2 3.55 4.41 -2.93
C GLY A 2 2.99 5.08 -1.67
N ARG A 3 2.58 6.35 -1.81
CA ARG A 3 2.06 7.18 -0.71
C ARG A 3 0.73 6.68 -0.16
N HIS A 4 -0.20 6.34 -1.05
CA HIS A 4 -1.54 5.87 -0.68
C HIS A 4 -1.83 4.45 -1.18
N SER A 5 -1.03 3.94 -2.12
CA SER A 5 -1.19 2.59 -2.65
C SER A 5 0.13 1.92 -2.98
N GLY A 6 0.16 0.60 -2.80
CA GLY A 6 1.34 -0.25 -2.90
C GLY A 6 1.63 -0.83 -4.28
N PHE A 7 0.97 -0.40 -5.36
CA PHE A 7 1.06 -1.06 -6.67
C PHE A 7 2.49 -1.17 -7.19
N ILE A 8 3.28 -0.10 -7.10
CA ILE A 8 4.69 -0.09 -7.56
C ILE A 8 5.50 -1.11 -6.77
N ALA A 9 5.39 -1.11 -5.44
CA ALA A 9 6.10 -2.05 -4.57
C ALA A 9 5.70 -3.50 -4.86
N MET A 10 4.40 -3.77 -5.02
CA MET A 10 3.88 -5.10 -5.35
C MET A 10 4.40 -5.59 -6.72
N HIS A 11 4.27 -4.78 -7.77
CA HIS A 11 4.71 -5.15 -9.11
C HIS A 11 6.23 -5.30 -9.20
N ALA A 12 7.00 -4.42 -8.55
CA ALA A 12 8.46 -4.52 -8.50
C ALA A 12 8.92 -5.81 -7.79
N THR A 13 8.27 -6.17 -6.67
CA THR A 13 8.55 -7.41 -5.92
C THR A 13 8.27 -8.64 -6.78
N LEU A 14 7.11 -8.68 -7.45
CA LEU A 14 6.73 -9.78 -8.34
C LEU A 14 7.64 -9.92 -9.55
N ALA A 15 8.11 -8.79 -10.10
CA ALA A 15 9.00 -8.78 -11.26
C ALA A 15 10.43 -9.20 -10.89
N SER A 16 10.97 -8.70 -9.78
CA SER A 16 12.33 -8.98 -9.35
C SER A 16 12.50 -10.42 -8.83
N ARG A 17 11.52 -10.95 -8.08
CA ARG A 17 11.57 -12.27 -7.41
C ARG A 17 12.70 -12.48 -6.38
N ASP A 18 13.62 -11.54 -6.24
CA ASP A 18 14.70 -11.56 -5.24
C ASP A 18 14.31 -10.86 -3.93
N VAL A 19 13.07 -10.36 -3.83
CA VAL A 19 12.58 -9.64 -2.66
C VAL A 19 11.96 -10.63 -1.66
N ASP A 20 12.42 -10.60 -0.41
CA ASP A 20 11.92 -11.47 0.66
C ASP A 20 10.71 -10.90 1.41
N CYS A 21 10.56 -9.58 1.41
CA CYS A 21 9.47 -8.89 2.11
C CYS A 21 9.01 -7.65 1.35
N CYS A 22 7.70 -7.50 1.18
CA CYS A 22 7.07 -6.32 0.60
C CYS A 22 6.05 -5.72 1.59
N LEU A 23 6.29 -4.48 1.98
CA LEU A 23 5.43 -3.70 2.89
C LEU A 23 4.70 -2.62 2.10
N ILE A 24 3.37 -2.62 2.17
CA ILE A 24 2.48 -1.69 1.46
C ILE A 24 1.51 -1.01 2.41
N PRO A 25 0.96 0.18 2.08
CA PRO A 25 -0.02 0.88 2.93
C PRO A 25 -1.26 0.05 3.25
N GLU A 26 -1.70 -0.78 2.31
CA GLU A 26 -2.93 -1.57 2.41
C GLU A 26 -2.80 -2.78 3.35
N SER A 27 -1.58 -3.21 3.67
CA SER A 27 -1.31 -4.38 4.52
C SER A 27 -0.68 -3.95 5.84
N PRO A 28 -1.46 -3.86 6.94
CA PRO A 28 -0.90 -3.47 8.23
C PRO A 28 0.08 -4.53 8.75
N PHE A 29 1.11 -4.06 9.45
CA PHE A 29 2.12 -4.91 10.06
C PHE A 29 2.51 -4.37 11.45
N TYR A 30 3.27 -5.17 12.19
CA TYR A 30 3.85 -4.78 13.47
C TYR A 30 5.32 -5.21 13.54
N LEU A 31 6.12 -4.44 14.29
CA LEU A 31 7.57 -4.64 14.35
C LEU A 31 7.97 -5.78 15.30
N GLU A 32 7.50 -5.72 16.55
CA GLU A 32 7.91 -6.60 17.64
C GLU A 32 6.82 -7.59 18.06
N GLY A 33 7.22 -8.79 18.48
CA GLY A 33 6.31 -9.84 18.96
C GLY A 33 6.27 -11.06 18.03
N LYS A 34 5.56 -12.11 18.47
CA LYS A 34 5.46 -13.37 17.72
C LYS A 34 4.80 -13.13 16.35
N GLY A 35 5.46 -13.47 15.26
CA GLY A 35 5.01 -13.23 13.88
C GLY A 35 5.25 -11.80 13.37
N GLY A 36 5.97 -10.97 14.13
CA GLY A 36 6.31 -9.60 13.74
C GLY A 36 7.43 -9.53 12.71
N LEU A 37 7.64 -8.33 12.16
CA LEU A 37 8.65 -8.09 11.13
C LEU A 37 10.06 -8.49 11.59
N PHE A 38 10.46 -8.18 12.83
CA PHE A 38 11.81 -8.49 13.31
C PHE A 38 12.08 -9.99 13.45
N GLU A 39 11.07 -10.77 13.86
CA GLU A 39 11.19 -12.23 13.93
C GLU A 39 11.34 -12.82 12.52
N PHE A 40 10.56 -12.32 11.57
CA PHE A 40 10.66 -12.74 10.17
C PHE A 40 12.04 -12.42 9.58
N ILE A 41 12.55 -11.21 9.82
CA ILE A 41 13.89 -10.79 9.38
C ILE A 41 14.97 -11.73 9.94
N LYS A 42 14.92 -12.00 11.24
CA LYS A 42 15.87 -12.90 11.89
C LYS A 42 15.87 -14.28 11.27
N ARG A 43 14.67 -14.85 11.05
CA ARG A 43 14.53 -16.18 10.46
C ARG A 43 15.11 -16.21 9.05
N ARG A 44 14.76 -15.23 8.21
CA ARG A 44 15.22 -15.16 6.82
C ARG A 44 16.73 -14.98 6.70
N ILE A 45 17.34 -14.12 7.51
CA ILE A 45 18.80 -13.93 7.51
C ILE A 45 19.52 -15.22 7.95
N LYS A 46 18.97 -15.98 8.91
CA LYS A 46 19.57 -17.26 9.33
C LYS A 46 19.47 -18.35 8.26
N GLU A 47 18.37 -18.37 7.50
CA GLU A 47 18.13 -19.36 6.45
C GLU A 47 18.94 -19.06 5.19
N ASN A 48 18.94 -17.80 4.74
CA ASN A 48 19.47 -17.39 3.42
C ASN A 48 20.78 -16.59 3.48
N GLY A 49 21.21 -16.15 4.67
CA GLY A 49 22.38 -15.29 4.87
C GLY A 49 22.18 -13.82 4.48
N HIS A 50 21.08 -13.48 3.82
CA HIS A 50 20.72 -12.13 3.40
C HIS A 50 19.20 -11.95 3.38
N MET A 51 18.74 -10.70 3.25
CA MET A 51 17.33 -10.38 3.10
C MET A 51 17.13 -9.06 2.35
N VAL A 52 16.18 -9.01 1.44
CA VAL A 52 15.75 -7.80 0.73
C VAL A 52 14.33 -7.42 1.13
N ILE A 53 14.14 -6.17 1.55
CA ILE A 53 12.84 -5.61 1.95
C ILE A 53 12.50 -4.43 1.06
N VAL A 54 11.34 -4.49 0.41
CA VAL A 54 10.75 -3.36 -0.33
C VAL A 54 9.67 -2.73 0.53
N VAL A 55 9.78 -1.41 0.76
CA VAL A 55 8.84 -0.65 1.58
C VAL A 55 8.25 0.47 0.74
N ALA A 56 6.93 0.48 0.60
CA ALA A 56 6.22 1.63 0.06
C ALA A 56 6.20 2.77 1.07
N GLU A 57 6.28 4.00 0.58
CA GLU A 57 6.41 5.22 1.39
C GLU A 57 5.27 5.42 2.41
N GLY A 58 4.05 5.04 2.03
CA GLY A 58 2.89 5.09 2.92
C GLY A 58 2.75 3.90 3.88
N ALA A 59 3.58 2.86 3.75
CA ALA A 59 3.51 1.70 4.64
C ALA A 59 3.90 2.11 6.07
N GLY A 60 3.19 1.65 7.09
CA GLY A 60 3.61 1.85 8.49
C GLY A 60 3.57 3.30 9.01
N GLN A 61 2.98 4.25 8.29
CA GLN A 61 2.81 5.64 8.75
C GLN A 61 2.05 5.72 10.09
N ASP A 62 1.07 4.83 10.30
CA ASP A 62 0.34 4.74 11.58
C ASP A 62 1.24 4.34 12.76
N LEU A 63 2.25 3.49 12.52
CA LEU A 63 3.20 3.08 13.54
C LEU A 63 4.16 4.22 13.87
N LEU A 64 4.58 4.95 12.84
CA LEU A 64 5.48 6.08 12.96
C LEU A 64 4.83 7.25 13.72
N ALA A 65 3.58 7.57 13.39
CA ALA A 65 2.80 8.59 14.08
C ALA A 65 2.64 8.28 15.58
N LYS A 66 2.35 7.02 15.94
CA LYS A 66 2.27 6.57 17.34
C LYS A 66 3.61 6.70 18.07
N TYR A 67 4.73 6.48 17.38
CA TYR A 67 6.05 6.52 17.96
C TYR A 67 6.56 7.95 18.19
N LEU A 68 6.34 8.85 17.22
CA LEU A 68 6.88 10.21 17.27
C LEU A 68 5.99 11.22 17.99
N GLN A 69 4.76 10.86 18.39
CA GLN A 69 3.78 11.76 19.02
C GLN A 69 3.67 13.12 18.29
N SER A 70 3.92 13.12 16.98
CA SER A 70 4.13 14.33 16.21
C SER A 70 2.83 14.74 15.53
N MET A 71 2.53 16.04 15.62
CA MET A 71 1.41 16.66 14.92
C MET A 71 1.58 16.52 13.41
N ASN A 72 0.49 16.19 12.72
CA ASN A 72 0.40 16.17 11.26
C ASN A 72 0.89 17.51 10.67
N GLN A 73 2.14 17.57 10.23
CA GLN A 73 2.63 18.69 9.45
C GLN A 73 2.01 18.61 8.06
N GLN A 74 1.48 19.72 7.56
CA GLN A 74 0.96 19.83 6.20
C GLN A 74 1.98 20.56 5.34
N ASP A 75 2.12 20.15 4.09
CA ASP A 75 2.89 20.89 3.11
C ASP A 75 2.12 22.12 2.59
N ALA A 76 2.78 22.93 1.75
CA ALA A 76 2.18 24.13 1.15
C ALA A 76 0.96 23.84 0.23
N SER A 77 0.75 22.56 -0.12
CA SER A 77 -0.38 22.09 -0.94
C SER A 77 -1.54 21.50 -0.11
N GLY A 78 -1.44 21.54 1.23
CA GLY A 78 -2.44 20.99 2.15
C GLY A 78 -2.35 19.47 2.34
N ASN A 79 -1.29 18.83 1.84
CA ASN A 79 -1.07 17.39 1.95
C ASN A 79 -0.36 17.07 3.26
N ASN A 80 -0.78 16.00 3.96
CA ASN A 80 -0.05 15.51 5.14
C ASN A 80 1.37 15.09 4.76
N LEU A 81 2.36 15.71 5.39
CA LEU A 81 3.77 15.41 5.20
C LEU A 81 4.04 13.99 5.74
N LEU A 82 4.37 13.07 4.85
CA LEU A 82 4.80 11.75 5.25
C LEU A 82 6.21 11.83 5.83
N GLN A 83 6.40 11.15 6.95
CA GLN A 83 7.72 11.00 7.53
C GLN A 83 8.43 9.80 6.87
N ASP A 84 9.75 9.83 6.84
CA ASP A 84 10.54 8.78 6.19
C ASP A 84 10.48 7.47 6.98
N VAL A 85 9.53 6.62 6.60
CA VAL A 85 9.36 5.27 7.14
C VAL A 85 10.58 4.39 6.81
N GLY A 86 11.19 4.56 5.65
CA GLY A 86 12.33 3.75 5.22
C GLY A 86 13.51 3.92 6.16
N LEU A 87 13.87 5.17 6.45
CA LEU A 87 14.93 5.50 7.41
C LEU A 87 14.54 5.07 8.83
N TRP A 88 13.29 5.32 9.24
CA TRP A 88 12.81 4.92 10.57
C TRP A 88 12.86 3.40 10.80
N ILE A 89 12.36 2.59 9.87
CA ILE A 89 12.43 1.13 9.94
C ILE A 89 13.89 0.67 9.98
N SER A 90 14.75 1.29 9.17
CA SER A 90 16.18 0.97 9.13
C SER A 90 16.86 1.16 10.49
N HIS A 91 16.63 2.29 11.15
CA HIS A 91 17.13 2.54 12.51
C HIS A 91 16.56 1.53 13.50
N LYS A 92 15.26 1.25 13.44
CA LYS A 92 14.61 0.29 14.34
C LYS A 92 15.10 -1.14 14.21
N ILE A 93 15.39 -1.58 12.99
CA ILE A 93 16.02 -2.88 12.73
C ILE A 93 17.40 -2.90 13.38
N ASN A 94 18.27 -1.92 13.09
CA ASN A 94 19.61 -1.86 13.68
C ASN A 94 19.59 -1.86 15.21
N ASP A 95 18.73 -1.04 15.83
CA ASP A 95 18.58 -0.98 17.28
C ASP A 95 18.14 -2.31 17.89
N HIS A 96 17.20 -3.01 17.24
CA HIS A 96 16.69 -4.30 17.72
C HIS A 96 17.79 -5.38 17.71
N PHE A 97 18.53 -5.49 16.60
CA PHE A 97 19.58 -6.51 16.45
C PHE A 97 20.84 -6.21 17.28
N ALA A 98 21.16 -4.93 17.50
CA ALA A 98 22.24 -4.52 18.41
C ALA A 98 21.93 -4.84 19.87
N ARG A 99 20.71 -4.50 20.33
CA ARG A 99 20.34 -4.54 21.76
C ARG A 99 19.85 -5.91 22.23
N VAL A 100 19.02 -6.59 21.43
CA VAL A 100 18.28 -7.78 21.88
C VAL A 100 18.98 -9.08 21.51
N GLN A 101 19.60 -9.14 20.31
CA GLN A 101 20.04 -10.40 19.73
C GLN A 101 21.56 -10.51 19.53
N LYS A 102 22.32 -9.42 19.76
CA LYS A 102 23.78 -9.32 19.55
C LYS A 102 24.22 -9.92 18.21
N MET A 103 23.40 -9.72 17.16
CA MET A 103 23.69 -10.21 15.83
C MET A 103 24.19 -9.03 15.01
N ALA A 104 25.44 -9.12 14.54
CA ALA A 104 25.99 -8.12 13.64
C ALA A 104 25.28 -8.25 12.28
N ILE A 105 24.51 -7.23 11.91
CA ILE A 105 23.87 -7.11 10.61
C ILE A 105 24.44 -5.92 9.86
N THR A 106 24.60 -6.05 8.54
CA THR A 106 24.95 -4.94 7.66
C THR A 106 23.68 -4.47 6.96
N LEU A 107 23.09 -3.38 7.44
CA LEU A 107 21.90 -2.79 6.83
C LEU A 107 22.31 -1.71 5.83
N LYS A 108 21.82 -1.82 4.60
CA LYS A 108 21.96 -0.80 3.56
C LYS A 108 20.59 -0.27 3.19
N TYR A 109 20.38 1.02 3.41
CA TYR A 109 19.17 1.73 2.99
C TYR A 109 19.39 2.32 1.59
N ILE A 110 18.42 2.11 0.70
CA ILE A 110 18.44 2.62 -0.68
C ILE A 110 17.10 3.30 -0.91
N ASP A 111 17.13 4.61 -1.19
CA ASP A 111 15.95 5.36 -1.63
C ASP A 111 16.10 5.71 -3.12
N PRO A 112 15.46 4.95 -4.03
CA PRO A 112 15.53 5.21 -5.46
C PRO A 112 14.49 6.24 -5.92
N THR A 113 13.82 6.99 -5.03
CA THR A 113 12.68 7.86 -5.37
C THR A 113 12.99 8.85 -6.49
N TYR A 114 14.13 9.52 -6.48
CA TYR A 114 14.51 10.42 -7.58
C TYR A 114 14.90 9.67 -8.84
N MET A 115 15.59 8.53 -8.70
CA MET A 115 16.02 7.72 -9.84
C MET A 115 14.82 7.19 -10.63
N ILE A 116 13.76 6.72 -9.97
CA ILE A 116 12.59 6.20 -10.66
C ILE A 116 11.69 7.29 -11.26
N ARG A 117 11.75 8.52 -10.76
CA ARG A 117 10.94 9.65 -11.28
C ARG A 117 11.63 10.45 -12.39
N ALA A 118 12.96 10.49 -12.39
CA ALA A 118 13.74 11.36 -13.28
C ALA A 118 14.26 10.66 -14.54
N VAL A 119 14.01 9.36 -14.68
CA VAL A 119 14.40 8.58 -15.86
C VAL A 119 13.41 8.82 -17.01
N PRO A 120 13.88 8.91 -18.27
CA PRO A 120 13.00 9.04 -19.43
C PRO A 120 12.03 7.86 -19.57
N GLY A 121 10.85 8.13 -20.13
CA GLY A 121 9.83 7.11 -20.38
C GLY A 121 10.33 6.01 -21.33
N ASN A 122 9.93 4.76 -21.04
CA ASN A 122 10.18 3.64 -21.95
C ASN A 122 9.30 3.75 -23.22
N ALA A 123 9.54 2.88 -24.20
CA ALA A 123 8.79 2.92 -25.47
C ALA A 123 7.26 2.78 -25.27
N SER A 124 6.83 1.89 -24.36
CA SER A 124 5.42 1.69 -24.06
C SER A 124 4.78 2.92 -23.42
N ASP A 125 5.47 3.56 -22.47
CA ASP A 125 5.02 4.79 -21.83
C ASP A 125 4.98 5.95 -22.83
N ASN A 126 5.93 6.05 -23.75
CA ASN A 126 5.94 7.09 -24.78
C ASN A 126 4.76 6.96 -25.74
N VAL A 127 4.44 5.74 -26.18
CA VAL A 127 3.24 5.46 -26.99
C VAL A 127 1.99 5.81 -26.20
N TYR A 128 1.91 5.37 -24.95
CA TYR A 128 0.76 5.61 -24.08
C TYR A 128 0.52 7.10 -23.82
N CYS A 129 1.56 7.86 -23.48
CA CYS A 129 1.49 9.32 -23.29
C CYS A 129 1.05 10.03 -24.56
N SER A 130 1.53 9.59 -25.73
CA SER A 130 1.12 10.17 -27.02
C SER A 130 -0.37 9.94 -27.30
N LEU A 131 -0.86 8.72 -27.05
CA LEU A 131 -2.28 8.38 -27.23
C LEU A 131 -3.18 9.17 -26.26
N LEU A 132 -2.77 9.31 -25.00
CA LEU A 132 -3.48 10.14 -24.02
C LEU A 132 -3.54 11.60 -24.47
N ALA A 133 -2.41 12.18 -24.90
CA ALA A 133 -2.33 13.56 -25.34
C ALA A 133 -3.22 13.84 -26.56
N GLN A 134 -3.13 13.00 -27.60
CA GLN A 134 -3.94 13.14 -28.81
C GLN A 134 -5.44 13.02 -28.50
N SER A 135 -5.83 12.04 -27.67
CA SER A 135 -7.23 11.86 -27.26
C SER A 135 -7.73 13.07 -26.46
N ALA A 136 -6.91 13.65 -25.58
CA ALA A 136 -7.28 14.83 -24.81
C ALA A 136 -7.52 16.04 -25.73
N VAL A 137 -6.64 16.24 -26.73
CA VAL A 137 -6.80 17.29 -27.76
C VAL A 137 -8.07 17.07 -28.57
N HIS A 138 -8.35 15.85 -29.04
CA HIS A 138 -9.58 15.56 -29.77
C HIS A 138 -10.84 15.84 -28.95
N GLY A 139 -10.87 15.44 -27.67
CA GLY A 139 -11.99 15.73 -26.78
C GLY A 139 -12.19 17.23 -26.54
N ALA A 140 -11.10 17.98 -26.34
CA ALA A 140 -11.14 19.43 -26.19
C ALA A 140 -11.64 20.13 -27.48
N MET A 141 -11.16 19.70 -28.65
CA MET A 141 -11.58 20.25 -29.94
C MET A 141 -13.04 19.91 -30.29
N ALA A 142 -13.57 18.81 -29.75
CA ALA A 142 -14.99 18.46 -29.84
C ALA A 142 -15.88 19.30 -28.90
N GLY A 143 -15.29 20.18 -28.07
CA GLY A 143 -15.99 21.03 -27.11
C GLY A 143 -16.28 20.38 -25.76
N TYR A 144 -15.71 19.21 -25.47
CA TYR A 144 -15.83 18.60 -24.14
C TYR A 144 -14.94 19.32 -23.12
N THR A 145 -15.42 19.37 -21.87
CA THR A 145 -14.71 19.95 -20.73
C THR A 145 -14.95 19.11 -19.48
N GLY A 146 -14.15 19.30 -18.42
CA GLY A 146 -14.34 18.60 -17.16
C GLY A 146 -14.03 17.09 -17.20
N PHE A 147 -13.19 16.64 -18.14
CA PHE A 147 -12.84 15.24 -18.32
C PHE A 147 -11.31 15.02 -18.31
N THR A 148 -10.89 13.80 -18.00
CA THR A 148 -9.55 13.28 -18.30
C THR A 148 -9.66 12.12 -19.29
N VAL A 149 -8.53 11.74 -19.87
CA VAL A 149 -8.44 10.53 -20.69
C VAL A 149 -7.74 9.44 -19.89
N GLY A 150 -8.27 8.21 -19.96
CA GLY A 150 -7.60 7.04 -19.39
C GLY A 150 -8.05 5.75 -20.07
N PRO A 151 -7.25 4.68 -19.96
CA PRO A 151 -7.62 3.36 -20.41
C PRO A 151 -8.67 2.77 -19.46
N VAL A 152 -9.81 2.36 -20.02
CA VAL A 152 -10.87 1.63 -19.33
C VAL A 152 -11.12 0.36 -20.13
N ASN A 153 -10.86 -0.81 -19.55
CA ASN A 153 -11.01 -2.12 -20.20
C ASN A 153 -10.33 -2.20 -21.58
N GLY A 154 -9.11 -1.67 -21.70
CA GLY A 154 -8.32 -1.71 -22.93
C GLY A 154 -8.71 -0.69 -24.01
N ARG A 155 -9.60 0.26 -23.70
CA ARG A 155 -9.97 1.36 -24.61
C ARG A 155 -9.69 2.72 -23.96
N HIS A 156 -9.21 3.69 -24.75
CA HIS A 156 -9.08 5.07 -24.29
C HIS A 156 -10.45 5.72 -24.23
N SER A 157 -10.83 6.16 -23.04
CA SER A 157 -12.16 6.70 -22.76
C SER A 157 -12.05 8.06 -22.08
N TYR A 158 -13.04 8.92 -22.30
CA TYR A 158 -13.22 10.16 -21.56
C TYR A 158 -13.88 9.88 -20.22
N ILE A 159 -13.26 10.33 -19.14
CA ILE A 159 -13.70 10.06 -17.77
C ILE A 159 -13.95 11.42 -17.08
N PRO A 160 -15.19 11.69 -16.62
CA PRO A 160 -15.51 12.93 -15.92
C PRO A 160 -14.72 13.08 -14.61
N PHE A 161 -14.29 14.29 -14.26
CA PHE A 161 -13.52 14.55 -13.04
C PHE A 161 -14.26 14.16 -11.75
N GLU A 162 -15.57 14.38 -11.72
CA GLU A 162 -16.41 14.04 -10.57
C GLU A 162 -16.26 12.55 -10.20
N ARG A 163 -16.19 11.67 -11.20
CA ARG A 163 -16.06 10.22 -11.00
C ARG A 163 -14.67 9.78 -10.54
N ILE A 164 -13.63 10.53 -10.88
CA ILE A 164 -12.25 10.18 -10.54
C ILE A 164 -11.94 10.49 -9.08
N ASN A 165 -12.49 11.59 -8.58
CA ASN A 165 -12.24 12.04 -7.21
C ASN A 165 -13.05 11.24 -6.17
N GLU A 166 -14.07 10.50 -6.59
CA GLU A 166 -14.89 9.66 -5.70
C GLU A 166 -14.11 8.55 -5.01
N ARG A 167 -13.17 7.90 -5.71
CA ARG A 167 -12.46 6.71 -5.21
C ARG A 167 -11.02 6.67 -5.67
N GLN A 168 -10.15 6.23 -4.76
CA GLN A 168 -8.76 5.93 -5.08
C GLN A 168 -8.59 4.41 -5.23
N ASN A 169 -7.85 4.01 -6.26
CA ASN A 169 -7.49 2.61 -6.43
C ASN A 169 -6.43 2.21 -5.40
N GLN A 170 -6.68 1.10 -4.72
CA GLN A 170 -5.79 0.50 -3.74
C GLN A 170 -5.52 -0.96 -4.11
N VAL A 171 -4.39 -1.49 -3.66
CA VAL A 171 -4.07 -2.91 -3.83
C VAL A 171 -5.06 -3.72 -3.00
N VAL A 172 -5.79 -4.60 -3.68
CA VAL A 172 -6.71 -5.53 -3.01
C VAL A 172 -5.89 -6.70 -2.47
N ILE A 173 -5.69 -6.74 -1.15
CA ILE A 173 -4.91 -7.79 -0.46
C ILE A 173 -5.51 -9.20 -0.59
N THR A 174 -6.77 -9.33 -1.02
CA THR A 174 -7.41 -10.62 -1.29
C THR A 174 -7.27 -11.06 -2.75
N ASP A 175 -6.70 -10.23 -3.61
CA ASP A 175 -6.58 -10.52 -5.04
C ASP A 175 -5.44 -11.50 -5.35
N ARG A 176 -5.55 -12.16 -6.51
CA ARG A 176 -4.59 -13.13 -7.03
C ARG A 176 -3.19 -12.56 -7.16
N MET A 177 -3.04 -11.28 -7.48
CA MET A 177 -1.73 -10.64 -7.59
C MET A 177 -1.01 -10.57 -6.25
N TRP A 178 -1.71 -10.19 -5.18
CA TRP A 178 -1.15 -10.19 -3.84
C TRP A 178 -0.86 -11.61 -3.35
N ALA A 179 -1.76 -12.56 -3.61
CA ALA A 179 -1.53 -13.96 -3.27
C ALA A 179 -0.27 -14.53 -3.94
N ARG A 180 -0.04 -14.22 -5.23
CA ARG A 180 1.20 -14.58 -5.94
C ARG A 180 2.44 -13.97 -5.29
N LEU A 181 2.35 -12.73 -4.82
CA LEU A 181 3.44 -12.07 -4.13
C LEU A 181 3.76 -12.81 -2.84
N LEU A 182 2.76 -13.11 -2.01
CA LEU A 182 2.95 -13.86 -0.76
C LEU A 182 3.56 -15.24 -1.01
N SER A 183 3.15 -15.94 -2.07
CA SER A 183 3.74 -17.23 -2.45
C SER A 183 5.18 -17.10 -2.94
N SER A 184 5.53 -16.01 -3.62
CA SER A 184 6.90 -15.77 -4.10
C SER A 184 7.84 -15.39 -2.96
N THR A 185 7.39 -14.51 -2.06
CA THR A 185 8.21 -14.00 -0.97
C THR A 185 8.19 -14.90 0.25
N ASN A 186 7.26 -15.85 0.35
CA ASN A 186 7.00 -16.67 1.54
C ASN A 186 6.86 -15.84 2.84
N GLN A 187 6.44 -14.58 2.71
CA GLN A 187 6.24 -13.70 3.86
C GLN A 187 4.92 -14.03 4.57
N PRO A 188 4.87 -13.98 5.91
CA PRO A 188 3.61 -14.14 6.63
C PRO A 188 2.72 -12.92 6.43
N SER A 189 1.42 -13.09 6.62
CA SER A 189 0.55 -11.95 6.89
C SER A 189 0.93 -11.41 8.28
N PHE A 190 1.51 -10.21 8.36
CA PHE A 190 1.89 -9.55 9.62
C PHE A 190 0.68 -9.03 10.42
N ILE A 191 -0.46 -9.70 10.31
CA ILE A 191 -1.69 -9.34 11.01
C ILE A 191 -1.57 -9.90 12.43
N SER A 192 -1.75 -9.02 13.42
CA SER A 192 -1.71 -9.43 14.83
C SER A 192 -2.77 -10.51 15.11
N PRO A 193 -2.44 -11.58 15.86
CA PRO A 193 -3.40 -12.60 16.26
C PRO A 193 -4.63 -12.02 16.97
N ARG A 194 -4.49 -10.89 17.66
CA ARG A 194 -5.60 -10.18 18.32
C ARG A 194 -6.60 -9.62 17.31
N VAL A 195 -6.12 -9.02 16.23
CA VAL A 195 -6.94 -8.45 15.16
C VAL A 195 -7.66 -9.56 14.38
N VAL A 196 -7.00 -10.70 14.16
CA VAL A 196 -7.64 -11.90 13.56
C VAL A 196 -8.74 -12.46 14.47
N ALA A 197 -8.52 -12.47 15.79
CA ALA A 197 -9.51 -12.92 16.76
C ALA A 197 -10.72 -11.97 16.86
N GLU A 198 -10.50 -10.66 16.78
CA GLU A 198 -11.57 -9.64 16.78
C GLU A 198 -12.39 -9.64 15.49
N SER A 199 -11.74 -9.80 14.34
CA SER A 199 -12.43 -9.92 13.04
C SER A 199 -13.25 -11.21 12.96
N LYS A 200 -12.76 -12.34 13.50
CA LYS A 200 -13.56 -13.54 13.70
C LYS A 200 -14.76 -13.28 14.61
N LYS A 201 -14.60 -12.60 15.75
CA LYS A 201 -15.73 -12.24 16.63
C LYS A 201 -16.78 -11.36 15.96
N ASN A 202 -16.36 -10.44 15.09
CA ASN A 202 -17.29 -9.55 14.36
C ASN A 202 -18.02 -10.24 13.21
N GLN A 203 -17.45 -11.29 12.59
CA GLN A 203 -18.14 -12.11 11.60
C GLN A 203 -19.25 -12.99 12.20
N TYR A 204 -19.19 -13.30 13.50
CA TYR A 204 -20.20 -14.09 14.21
C TYR A 204 -21.27 -13.25 14.93
N LYS A 205 -21.44 -11.95 14.62
CA LYS A 205 -22.65 -11.23 15.03
C LYS A 205 -23.79 -11.63 14.09
N PRO A 206 -24.85 -12.33 14.56
CA PRO A 206 -26.01 -12.58 13.72
C PRO A 206 -26.64 -11.24 13.32
N PRO A 207 -27.21 -11.13 12.11
CA PRO A 207 -27.86 -9.90 11.66
C PRO A 207 -28.98 -9.54 12.64
N THR A 208 -28.90 -8.33 13.17
CA THR A 208 -29.92 -7.72 14.03
C THR A 208 -31.28 -7.86 13.36
N GLN A 209 -32.23 -8.50 14.04
CA GLN A 209 -33.61 -8.65 13.56
C GLN A 209 -34.18 -7.26 13.24
N LEU A 210 -34.55 -7.06 11.98
CA LEU A 210 -35.35 -5.91 11.55
C LEU A 210 -36.65 -5.89 12.35
N LEU A 211 -36.94 -4.77 13.01
CA LEU A 211 -38.17 -4.51 13.73
C LEU A 211 -39.37 -4.81 12.83
N HIS A 212 -40.18 -5.78 13.24
CA HIS A 212 -41.37 -6.19 12.53
C HIS A 212 -42.55 -5.29 12.90
N GLY A 213 -43.09 -4.59 11.91
CA GLY A 213 -44.53 -4.38 11.74
C GLY A 213 -45.15 -3.18 12.46
N ASP A 214 -45.35 -2.12 11.69
CA ASP A 214 -46.42 -1.14 11.91
C ASP A 214 -47.76 -1.87 12.20
N ARG A 215 -48.29 -1.68 13.42
CA ARG A 215 -49.69 -1.96 13.70
C ARG A 215 -50.51 -0.73 13.30
N CYS A 216 -51.10 -0.79 12.12
CA CYS A 216 -52.30 0.01 11.83
C CYS A 216 -53.43 -0.48 12.74
N GLU A 217 -53.73 0.26 13.80
CA GLU A 217 -55.02 0.16 14.49
C GLU A 217 -56.03 1.03 13.77
N ASN A 218 -56.91 0.37 13.00
CA ASN A 218 -58.21 0.92 12.64
C ASN A 218 -59.05 1.00 13.91
N ASN A 219 -59.51 2.19 14.27
CA ASN A 219 -60.66 2.36 15.15
C ASN A 219 -61.65 3.34 14.52
N HIS A 220 -62.92 2.96 14.66
CA HIS A 220 -64.14 3.56 14.13
C HIS A 220 -64.31 5.05 14.39
#